data_AF-A0A6J4R046-F1
#
_entry.id   AF-A0A6J4R046-F1
#
_cell.length_a   1.000
_cell.length_b   1.000
_cell.length_c   1.000
_cell.angle_alpha   90.00
_cell.angle_beta   90.00
_cell.angle_gamma   90.00
#
_symmetry.space_group_name_H-M   'P 1'
#
loop_
_entity.id
_entity.type
_entity.pdbx_description
1 polymer ?
#
loop_
_entity_poly.entity_id
_entity_poly.type
_entity_poly.pdbx_seq_one_letter_code
_entity_poly.pdbx_strand_id
1 'polypeptide(L)'
;TLRLNLDKRIYCPRDGEIMMRHFHSVKRGVLVDECPRCAGFWLDAGELAGIRSEFATQEERKQAAQEYFSELFDPDLAVERAKTMEDLRKARRIAHTFRFICPSYYIPGEQDWGAF
;
A
#
# COMPACT_ATOMS: atom_id res chain seq x y z
N THR A 1 -13.58 2.74 -29.77
CA THR A 1 -12.37 2.69 -28.93
C THR A 1 -12.00 4.10 -28.54
N LEU A 2 -12.09 4.46 -27.26
CA LEU A 2 -11.69 5.78 -26.76
C LEU A 2 -10.19 5.97 -27.03
N ARG A 3 -9.83 6.93 -27.89
CA ARG A 3 -8.43 7.28 -28.15
C ARG A 3 -7.93 8.13 -26.99
N LEU A 4 -7.13 7.53 -26.12
CA LEU A 4 -6.41 8.23 -25.06
C LEU A 4 -5.31 9.10 -25.71
N ASN A 5 -5.27 10.38 -25.36
CA ASN A 5 -4.18 11.26 -25.78
C ASN A 5 -3.06 11.21 -24.74
N LEU A 6 -1.99 10.47 -25.05
CA LEU A 6 -0.85 10.27 -24.17
C LEU A 6 0.04 11.51 -24.01
N ASP A 7 -0.08 12.47 -24.94
CA ASP A 7 0.73 13.69 -24.96
C ASP A 7 0.11 14.83 -24.14
N LYS A 8 -1.19 14.75 -23.87
CA LYS A 8 -1.92 15.74 -23.07
C LYS A 8 -1.43 15.70 -21.61
N ARG A 9 -0.81 16.79 -21.16
CA ARG A 9 -0.53 17.07 -19.75
C ARG A 9 -1.74 17.78 -19.13
N ILE A 10 -2.22 17.28 -18.00
CA ILE A 10 -3.35 17.87 -17.26
C ILE A 10 -2.80 18.55 -16.01
N TYR A 11 -3.26 19.79 -15.78
CA TYR A 11 -3.02 20.51 -14.54
C TYR A 11 -4.24 20.38 -13.63
N CYS A 12 -4.01 20.17 -12.34
CA CYS A 12 -5.08 20.03 -11.37
C CYS A 12 -5.90 21.34 -11.30
N PRO A 13 -7.24 21.29 -11.41
CA PRO A 13 -8.08 22.49 -11.33
C PRO A 13 -8.11 23.12 -9.93
N ARG A 14 -7.68 22.37 -8.90
CA ARG A 14 -7.71 22.83 -7.50
C ARG A 14 -6.45 23.59 -7.11
N ASP A 15 -5.27 23.09 -7.50
CA ASP A 15 -3.98 23.59 -7.01
C ASP A 15 -2.95 23.83 -8.12
N GLY A 16 -3.27 23.54 -9.38
CA GLY A 16 -2.42 23.81 -10.54
C GLY A 16 -1.24 22.85 -10.71
N GLU A 17 -1.14 21.77 -9.92
CA GLU A 17 -0.04 20.81 -10.03
C GLU A 17 -0.18 19.94 -11.29
N ILE A 18 0.95 19.48 -11.86
CA ILE A 18 0.91 18.52 -12.98
C ILE A 18 0.41 17.19 -12.45
N MET A 19 -0.66 16.68 -13.07
CA MET A 19 -1.26 15.41 -12.66
C MET A 19 -0.40 14.22 -13.13
N MET A 20 -0.33 13.20 -12.29
CA MET A 20 0.38 11.96 -12.56
C MET A 20 -0.56 10.96 -13.22
N ARG A 21 -0.14 10.42 -14.36
CA ARG A 21 -0.89 9.40 -15.08
C ARG A 21 -0.49 8.00 -14.64
N HIS A 22 -1.45 7.19 -14.24
CA HIS A 22 -1.23 5.79 -13.89
C HIS A 22 -2.50 4.96 -14.12
N PHE A 23 -2.39 3.65 -13.99
CA PHE A 23 -3.57 2.79 -14.03
C PHE A 23 -4.35 2.88 -12.72
N HIS A 24 -5.68 2.87 -12.82
CA HIS A 24 -6.56 2.87 -11.64
C HIS A 24 -6.50 1.55 -10.84
N SER A 25 -6.20 0.44 -11.52
CA SER A 25 -6.23 -0.89 -10.91
C SER A 25 -5.14 -1.82 -11.44
N VAL A 26 -4.97 -2.95 -10.76
CA VAL A 26 -4.07 -4.04 -11.17
C VAL A 26 -4.42 -4.63 -12.54
N LYS A 27 -5.68 -4.51 -13.01
CA LYS A 27 -6.07 -4.96 -14.37
C LYS A 27 -5.51 -4.07 -15.47
N ARG A 28 -5.00 -2.87 -15.13
CA ARG A 28 -4.41 -1.91 -16.08
C ARG A 28 -5.34 -1.60 -17.27
N GLY A 29 -6.65 -1.60 -17.04
CA GLY A 29 -7.65 -1.37 -18.09
C GLY A 29 -7.98 0.10 -18.30
N VAL A 30 -7.82 0.92 -17.25
CA VAL A 30 -8.14 2.36 -17.30
C VAL A 30 -6.98 3.18 -16.76
N LEU A 31 -6.51 4.14 -17.57
CA LEU A 31 -5.60 5.19 -17.14
C LEU A 31 -6.40 6.30 -16.46
N VAL A 32 -5.82 6.87 -15.41
CA VAL A 32 -6.37 8.01 -14.68
C VAL A 32 -5.26 9.02 -14.43
N ASP A 33 -5.64 10.28 -14.31
CA ASP A 33 -4.75 11.35 -13.90
C ASP A 33 -5.07 11.70 -12.44
N GLU A 34 -4.09 11.54 -11.54
CA GLU A 34 -4.20 11.83 -10.11
C GLU A 34 -3.29 13.01 -9.72
N CYS A 35 -3.82 13.96 -8.96
CA CYS A 35 -3.01 15.06 -8.43
C CYS A 35 -2.17 14.57 -7.24
N PRO A 36 -0.83 14.67 -7.29
CA PRO A 36 0.04 14.25 -6.18
C PRO A 36 -0.12 15.10 -4.92
N ARG A 37 -0.72 16.29 -5.04
CA ARG A 37 -0.85 17.25 -3.94
C ARG A 37 -2.19 17.13 -3.21
N CYS A 38 -3.30 17.06 -3.94
CA CYS A 38 -4.65 17.00 -3.33
C CYS A 38 -5.32 15.61 -3.41
N ALA A 39 -4.66 14.61 -3.98
CA ALA A 39 -5.20 13.26 -4.21
C ALA A 39 -6.52 13.23 -5.03
N GLY A 40 -6.73 14.26 -5.85
CA GLY A 40 -7.92 14.38 -6.70
C GLY A 40 -7.73 13.68 -8.03
N PHE A 41 -8.76 12.99 -8.51
CA PHE A 41 -8.77 12.35 -9.83
C PHE A 41 -9.39 13.25 -10.90
N TRP A 42 -8.78 13.28 -12.07
CA TRP A 42 -9.35 13.80 -13.30
C TRP A 42 -9.68 12.63 -14.23
N LEU A 43 -10.94 12.56 -14.68
CA LEU A 43 -11.42 11.50 -15.55
C LEU A 43 -11.99 12.10 -16.84
N ASP A 44 -11.51 11.63 -17.98
CA ASP A 44 -12.07 11.94 -19.28
C ASP A 44 -13.37 11.14 -19.54
N ALA A 45 -14.08 11.50 -20.60
CA ALA A 45 -15.36 10.88 -20.93
C ALA A 45 -15.23 9.37 -21.13
N GLY A 46 -15.98 8.59 -20.37
CA GLY A 46 -16.03 7.13 -20.45
C GLY A 46 -15.07 6.39 -19.50
N GLU A 47 -14.06 7.06 -18.92
CA GLU A 47 -13.12 6.41 -17.99
C GLU A 47 -13.81 5.95 -16.71
N LEU A 48 -14.74 6.75 -16.17
CA LEU A 48 -15.54 6.36 -15.02
C LEU A 48 -16.38 5.10 -15.28
N ALA A 49 -16.92 4.96 -16.49
CA ALA A 49 -17.66 3.75 -16.87
C ALA A 49 -16.72 2.55 -16.99
N GLY A 50 -15.52 2.76 -17.56
CA GLY A 50 -14.45 1.76 -17.60
C GLY A 50 -14.10 1.24 -16.21
N ILE A 51 -13.81 2.15 -15.27
CA ILE A 51 -13.46 1.84 -13.87
C ILE A 51 -14.55 0.98 -13.21
N ARG A 52 -15.81 1.37 -13.39
CA ARG A 52 -16.95 0.65 -12.79
C ARG A 52 -17.19 -0.72 -13.42
N SER A 53 -16.66 -0.98 -14.61
CA SER A 53 -16.79 -2.26 -15.32
C SER A 53 -15.57 -3.17 -15.17
N GLU A 54 -14.46 -2.70 -14.57
CA GLU A 54 -13.23 -3.50 -14.43
C GLU A 54 -13.42 -4.75 -13.57
N PHE A 55 -14.30 -4.72 -12.56
CA PHE A 55 -14.56 -5.83 -11.65
C PHE A 55 -16.06 -6.00 -11.45
N ALA A 56 -16.52 -7.26 -11.35
CA ALA A 56 -17.94 -7.54 -11.15
C ALA A 56 -18.38 -7.19 -9.71
N THR A 57 -17.47 -7.33 -8.74
CA THR A 57 -17.75 -7.07 -7.31
C THR A 57 -16.57 -6.36 -6.63
N GLN A 58 -16.84 -5.74 -5.48
CA GLN A 58 -15.76 -5.16 -4.65
C GLN A 58 -14.82 -6.23 -4.10
N GLU A 59 -15.33 -7.44 -3.84
CA GLU A 59 -14.53 -8.53 -3.30
C GLU A 59 -13.49 -9.02 -4.30
N GLU A 60 -13.90 -9.20 -5.56
CA GLU A 60 -12.98 -9.52 -6.67
C GLU A 60 -11.88 -8.45 -6.81
N ARG A 61 -12.26 -7.17 -6.69
CA ARG A 61 -11.29 -6.05 -6.73
C ARG A 61 -10.28 -6.13 -5.59
N LYS A 62 -10.73 -6.39 -4.35
CA LYS A 62 -9.85 -6.50 -3.18
C LYS A 62 -8.91 -7.69 -3.31
N GLN A 63 -9.43 -8.84 -3.71
CA GLN A 63 -8.65 -10.06 -3.89
C GLN A 63 -7.53 -9.85 -4.92
N ALA A 64 -7.84 -9.27 -6.08
CA ALA A 64 -6.83 -8.99 -7.10
C ALA A 64 -5.76 -8.00 -6.63
N ALA A 65 -6.14 -6.98 -5.84
CA ALA A 65 -5.18 -6.04 -5.26
C ALA A 65 -4.28 -6.73 -4.21
N GLN A 66 -4.85 -7.62 -3.40
CA GLN A 66 -4.12 -8.35 -2.38
C GLN A 66 -3.14 -9.36 -2.99
N GLU A 67 -3.55 -10.10 -4.01
CA GLU A 67 -2.67 -11.03 -4.75
C GLU A 67 -1.48 -10.31 -5.37
N TYR A 68 -1.72 -9.18 -6.04
CA TYR A 68 -0.65 -8.38 -6.63
C TYR A 68 0.31 -7.82 -5.58
N PHE A 69 -0.21 -7.35 -4.44
CA PHE A 69 0.60 -6.86 -3.34
C PHE A 69 1.47 -7.98 -2.76
N SER A 70 0.87 -9.14 -2.49
CA SER A 70 1.59 -10.31 -1.98
C SER A 70 2.69 -10.76 -2.95
N GLU A 71 2.40 -10.85 -4.24
CA GLU A 71 3.40 -11.24 -5.25
C GLU A 71 4.62 -10.31 -5.25
N LEU A 72 4.40 -8.99 -5.15
CA LEU A 72 5.48 -8.00 -5.17
C LEU A 72 6.25 -7.91 -3.86
N PHE A 73 5.57 -7.97 -2.72
CA PHE A 73 6.14 -7.55 -1.44
C PHE A 73 6.37 -8.71 -0.47
N ASP A 74 5.76 -9.88 -0.63
CA ASP A 74 5.95 -11.00 0.30
C ASP A 74 7.42 -11.44 0.45
N PRO A 75 8.25 -11.48 -0.62
CA PRO A 75 9.67 -11.82 -0.47
C PRO A 75 10.43 -10.85 0.44
N ASP A 76 10.27 -9.54 0.21
CA ASP A 76 10.93 -8.50 1.01
C ASP A 76 10.39 -8.47 2.44
N LEU A 77 9.07 -8.62 2.60
CA LEU A 77 8.43 -8.71 3.91
C LEU A 77 8.89 -9.95 4.70
N ALA A 78 9.16 -11.08 4.03
CA ALA A 78 9.69 -12.27 4.68
C ALA A 78 11.11 -12.05 5.23
N VAL A 79 11.95 -11.33 4.48
CA VAL A 79 13.30 -10.94 4.93
C VAL A 79 13.23 -10.03 6.15
N GLU A 80 12.39 -8.99 6.08
CA GLU A 80 12.22 -8.06 7.21
C GLU A 80 11.62 -8.74 8.45
N ARG A 81 10.68 -9.67 8.25
CA ARG A 81 10.15 -10.49 9.35
C ARG A 81 11.23 -11.36 10.00
N ALA A 82 12.06 -12.03 9.21
CA ALA A 82 13.14 -12.86 9.73
C ALA A 82 14.15 -12.05 10.55
N LYS A 83 14.52 -10.86 10.06
CA LYS A 83 15.39 -9.91 10.78
C LYS A 83 14.75 -9.45 12.09
N THR A 84 13.48 -9.04 12.03
CA THR A 84 12.71 -8.62 13.21
C THR A 84 12.64 -9.73 14.25
N MET A 85 12.40 -10.98 13.84
CA MET A 85 12.37 -12.14 14.72
C MET A 85 13.72 -12.42 15.38
N GLU A 86 14.81 -12.28 14.63
CA GLU A 86 16.16 -12.48 15.18
C GLU A 86 16.53 -11.38 16.18
N ASP A 87 16.19 -10.13 15.90
CA ASP A 87 16.40 -9.02 16.83
C ASP A 87 15.53 -9.17 18.09
N LEU A 88 14.28 -9.62 17.93
CA LEU A 88 13.41 -9.97 19.06
C LEU A 88 14.01 -11.10 19.90
N ARG A 89 14.58 -12.14 19.27
CA ARG A 89 15.25 -13.24 19.96
C ARG A 89 16.45 -12.76 20.78
N LYS A 90 17.27 -11.86 20.21
CA LYS A 90 18.39 -11.24 20.93
C LYS A 90 17.91 -10.41 22.12
N ALA A 91 16.89 -9.57 21.92
CA ALA A 91 16.30 -8.75 22.97
C ALA A 91 15.76 -9.61 24.13
N ARG A 92 15.01 -10.68 23.81
CA ARG A 92 14.52 -11.65 24.79
C ARG A 92 15.64 -12.31 25.58
N ARG A 93 16.74 -12.69 24.92
CA ARG A 93 17.88 -13.32 25.60
C ARG A 93 18.49 -12.38 26.65
N ILE A 94 18.71 -11.12 26.28
CA ILE A 94 19.25 -10.10 27.19
C ILE A 94 18.29 -9.87 28.35
N ALA A 95 17.01 -9.65 28.06
CA ALA A 95 16.01 -9.40 29.08
C ALA A 95 15.86 -10.59 30.05
N HIS A 96 15.94 -11.83 29.57
CA HIS A 96 15.98 -13.02 30.41
C HIS A 96 17.22 -13.10 31.30
N THR A 97 18.41 -12.75 30.79
CA THR A 97 19.63 -12.69 31.61
C THR A 97 19.47 -11.73 32.77
N PHE A 98 18.79 -10.60 32.55
CA PHE A 98 18.52 -9.60 33.58
C PHE A 98 17.14 -9.75 34.23
N ARG A 99 16.48 -10.91 34.17
CA ARG A 99 15.09 -11.10 34.61
C ARG A 99 14.81 -10.69 36.06
N PHE A 100 15.82 -10.77 36.93
CA PHE A 100 15.68 -10.39 38.35
C PHE A 100 15.84 -8.87 38.60
N ILE A 101 16.30 -8.11 37.60
CA ILE A 101 16.59 -6.68 37.67
C ILE A 101 15.70 -5.88 36.71
N CYS A 102 15.42 -6.43 35.52
CA CYS A 102 14.62 -5.83 34.47
C CYS A 102 13.23 -6.50 34.40
N PRO A 103 12.14 -5.77 34.67
CA PRO A 103 10.79 -6.27 34.46
C PRO A 103 10.56 -6.68 33.00
N SER A 104 9.84 -7.80 32.77
CA SER A 104 9.61 -8.40 31.45
C SER A 104 8.84 -7.51 30.46
N TYR A 105 8.23 -6.43 30.95
CA TYR A 105 7.37 -5.54 30.17
C TYR A 105 8.06 -4.82 28.99
N TYR A 106 9.38 -4.68 29.00
CA TYR A 106 10.12 -4.04 27.91
C TYR A 106 10.41 -4.95 26.71
N ILE A 107 9.96 -6.21 26.73
CA ILE A 107 10.12 -7.16 25.64
C ILE A 107 8.89 -7.11 24.73
N PRO A 108 9.04 -6.81 23.42
CA PRO A 108 7.93 -6.86 22.47
C PRO A 108 7.18 -8.20 22.48
N GLY A 109 5.86 -8.15 22.66
CA GLY A 109 4.95 -9.31 22.66
C GLY A 109 4.63 -9.91 24.03
N GLU A 110 5.19 -9.41 25.13
CA GLU A 110 4.78 -9.74 26.51
C GLU A 110 4.04 -8.57 27.20
N GLN A 111 3.56 -7.62 26.40
CA GLN A 111 2.90 -6.40 26.87
C GLN A 111 1.38 -6.54 26.84
N ASP A 112 0.72 -6.24 27.95
CA ASP A 112 -0.75 -6.14 28.03
C ASP A 112 -1.29 -4.84 27.38
N TRP A 113 -0.43 -3.84 27.18
CA TRP A 113 -0.76 -2.60 26.46
C TRP A 113 0.25 -2.33 25.35
N GLY A 114 -0.24 -1.91 24.18
CA GLY A 114 0.57 -1.69 22.98
C GLY A 114 1.79 -0.81 23.25
N ALA A 115 2.97 -1.41 23.22
CA ALA A 115 4.23 -0.69 23.19
C ALA A 115 4.48 -0.29 21.74
N PHE A 116 4.51 1.03 21.49
CA PHE A 116 4.92 1.61 20.21
C PHE A 116 6.39 1.28 19.90
#